data_AF-A0AAV5A2I8-F1
#
_entry.id   AF-A0AAV5A2I8-F1
#
_cell.length_a   1.000
_cell.length_b   1.000
_cell.length_c   1.000
_cell.angle_alpha   90.00
_cell.angle_beta   90.00
_cell.angle_gamma   90.00
#
_symmetry.space_group_name_H-M   'P 1'
#
loop_
_entity.id
_entity.type
_entity.pdbx_description
1 polymer ?
#
loop_
_entity_poly.entity_id
_entity_poly.type
_entity_poly.pdbx_seq_one_letter_code
_entity_poly.pdbx_strand_id
1 'polypeptide(L)'
;MSAYGPPPSRPTDLPILPTQILELKAKDARASMTSGVVENETQEGSEKGYLAVYHLAEHNMPSELATYLYETFQAELEKGMTYPQEYPMTSSGFDVYFLGNDVFVGVLVKNTITVISNIEQARDGREWNACVGGTYYVKPNYPGRSSHTKMLPSSG
;
A
#
# COMPACT_ATOMS: atom_id res chain seq x y z
N MET A 1 -19.50 4.16 8.18
CA MET A 1 -19.81 2.90 8.90
C MET A 1 -20.64 2.01 7.99
N SER A 2 -20.34 0.70 7.91
CA SER A 2 -21.15 -0.25 7.13
C SER A 2 -22.52 -0.45 7.80
N ALA A 3 -23.60 -0.52 7.01
CA ALA A 3 -24.96 -0.76 7.50
C ALA A 3 -25.17 -2.16 8.11
N TYR A 4 -24.16 -3.03 8.07
CA TYR A 4 -24.26 -4.46 8.41
C TYR A 4 -23.36 -4.89 9.59
N GLY A 5 -22.91 -3.95 10.42
CA GLY A 5 -21.97 -4.22 11.52
C GLY A 5 -20.50 -4.20 11.08
N PRO A 6 -19.56 -4.50 11.98
CA PRO A 6 -18.16 -4.54 11.63
C PRO A 6 -17.92 -5.65 10.59
N PRO A 7 -17.14 -5.37 9.54
CA PRO A 7 -16.76 -6.39 8.57
C PRO A 7 -16.00 -7.54 9.27
N PRO A 8 -16.07 -8.78 8.74
CA PRO A 8 -15.15 -9.81 9.18
C PRO A 8 -13.71 -9.39 8.84
N SER A 9 -12.77 -9.72 9.73
CA SER A 9 -11.35 -9.60 9.45
C SER A 9 -10.89 -10.73 8.52
N ARG A 10 -9.79 -10.50 7.80
CA ARG A 10 -9.13 -11.52 6.97
C ARG A 10 -8.79 -12.75 7.81
N PRO A 11 -9.20 -13.96 7.41
CA PRO A 11 -8.75 -15.19 8.04
C PRO A 11 -7.22 -15.32 8.00
N THR A 12 -6.61 -15.74 9.12
CA THR A 12 -5.15 -15.81 9.28
C THR A 12 -4.50 -16.92 8.47
N ASP A 13 -5.28 -17.91 8.04
CA ASP A 13 -4.88 -19.06 7.22
C ASP A 13 -4.81 -18.77 5.72
N LEU A 14 -5.31 -17.61 5.27
CA LEU A 14 -5.22 -17.24 3.86
C LEU A 14 -3.77 -16.92 3.46
N PRO A 15 -3.30 -17.47 2.32
CA PRO A 15 -1.94 -17.25 1.87
C PRO A 15 -1.71 -15.79 1.50
N ILE A 16 -0.50 -15.31 1.79
CA ILE A 16 -0.02 -14.04 1.27
C ILE A 16 0.31 -14.23 -0.21
N LEU A 17 -0.05 -13.22 -1.03
CA LEU A 17 0.15 -13.26 -2.47
C LEU A 17 1.61 -12.91 -2.78
N PRO A 18 2.19 -13.46 -3.85
CA PRO A 18 3.57 -13.15 -4.22
C PRO A 18 3.74 -11.67 -4.57
N THR A 19 4.91 -11.12 -4.24
CA THR A 19 5.32 -9.77 -4.61
C THR A 19 5.30 -9.61 -6.12
N GLN A 20 4.71 -8.51 -6.61
CA GLN A 20 4.73 -8.16 -8.03
C GLN A 20 5.69 -7.00 -8.26
N ILE A 21 6.58 -7.10 -9.25
CA ILE A 21 7.51 -6.03 -9.61
C ILE A 21 7.08 -5.45 -10.95
N LEU A 22 6.81 -4.15 -10.98
CA LEU A 22 6.38 -3.41 -12.17
C LEU A 22 7.49 -2.44 -12.57
N GLU A 23 7.90 -2.44 -13.85
CA GLU A 23 8.81 -1.42 -14.38
C GLU A 23 8.04 -0.11 -14.61
N LEU A 24 8.54 0.98 -14.04
CA LEU A 24 7.96 2.31 -14.24
C LEU A 24 8.50 2.92 -15.54
N LYS A 25 7.61 3.50 -16.34
CA LYS A 25 8.05 4.25 -17.51
C LYS A 25 8.83 5.49 -17.06
N ALA A 26 9.83 5.90 -17.84
CA ALA A 26 10.74 6.99 -17.50
C ALA A 26 10.05 8.34 -17.15
N LYS A 27 8.81 8.56 -17.64
CA LYS A 27 8.02 9.76 -17.32
C LYS A 27 7.49 9.75 -15.87
N ASP A 28 7.16 8.58 -15.34
CA ASP A 28 6.55 8.39 -14.02
C ASP A 28 7.62 8.33 -12.92
N ALA A 29 8.80 7.78 -13.24
CA ALA A 29 9.95 7.70 -12.35
C ALA A 29 10.43 9.09 -11.88
N ARG A 30 10.43 10.09 -12.79
CA ARG A 30 10.90 11.45 -12.49
C ARG A 30 9.97 12.24 -11.55
N ALA A 31 8.66 12.03 -11.66
CA ALA A 31 7.66 12.67 -10.80
C ALA A 31 7.59 12.07 -9.39
N SER A 32 7.85 10.75 -9.27
CA SER A 32 7.92 10.08 -7.96
C SER A 32 9.20 10.36 -7.17
N MET A 33 10.31 10.72 -7.85
CA MET A 33 11.62 10.92 -7.21
C MET A 33 11.94 12.38 -6.80
N THR A 34 11.04 13.34 -6.98
CA THR A 34 11.32 14.78 -6.79
C THR A 34 10.93 15.37 -5.42
N SER A 35 10.60 14.56 -4.42
CA SER A 35 10.44 15.02 -3.03
C SER A 35 11.78 14.92 -2.28
N GLY A 36 12.72 15.81 -2.58
CA GLY A 36 14.02 15.87 -1.90
C GLY A 36 15.06 16.66 -2.68
N VAL A 37 15.39 17.85 -2.16
CA VAL A 37 16.48 18.81 -2.47
C VAL A 37 17.41 18.53 -3.66
N VAL A 38 17.53 19.55 -4.51
CA VAL A 38 18.43 19.69 -5.67
C VAL A 38 19.90 19.71 -5.24
N GLU A 39 20.73 18.85 -5.84
CA GLU A 39 22.10 19.20 -6.27
C GLU A 39 22.47 18.46 -7.57
N ASN A 40 23.25 19.15 -8.40
CA ASN A 40 23.60 18.82 -9.79
C ASN A 40 24.58 17.63 -9.89
N GLU A 41 24.44 16.80 -10.93
CA GLU A 41 25.36 16.73 -12.09
C GLU A 41 25.09 15.49 -12.96
N THR A 42 25.28 15.70 -14.26
CA THR A 42 25.05 14.85 -15.42
C THR A 42 25.57 13.41 -15.33
N GLN A 43 24.67 12.42 -15.42
CA GLN A 43 24.87 11.21 -16.24
C GLN A 43 23.53 10.72 -16.83
N GLU A 44 23.38 10.86 -18.14
CA GLU A 44 22.21 10.49 -18.93
C GLU A 44 22.20 8.97 -19.17
N GLY A 45 22.10 8.19 -18.09
CA GLY A 45 21.63 6.81 -18.12
C GLY A 45 20.20 6.83 -17.60
N SER A 46 19.21 6.44 -18.40
CA SER A 46 17.81 6.37 -17.96
C SER A 46 17.70 5.38 -16.79
N GLU A 47 17.82 5.86 -15.54
CA GLU A 47 17.59 5.05 -14.35
C GLU A 47 16.19 4.44 -14.45
N LYS A 48 16.13 3.11 -14.53
CA LYS A 48 14.86 2.39 -14.51
C LYS A 48 14.37 2.34 -13.06
N GLY A 49 13.21 2.94 -12.82
CA GLY A 49 12.49 2.79 -11.56
C GLY A 49 11.60 1.56 -11.59
N TYR A 50 11.47 0.85 -10.47
CA TYR A 50 10.52 -0.24 -10.31
C TYR A 50 9.54 0.06 -9.17
N LEU A 51 8.33 -0.49 -9.26
CA LEU A 51 7.35 -0.51 -8.17
C LEU A 51 7.16 -1.96 -7.73
N ALA A 52 7.64 -2.29 -6.53
CA ALA A 52 7.42 -3.59 -5.91
C ALA A 52 6.15 -3.53 -5.06
N VAL A 53 5.15 -4.33 -5.40
CA VAL A 53 3.85 -4.41 -4.73
C VAL A 53 3.83 -5.62 -3.82
N TYR A 54 3.70 -5.37 -2.51
CA TYR A 54 3.63 -6.37 -1.47
C TYR A 54 2.20 -6.55 -0.99
N HIS A 55 1.76 -7.81 -0.85
CA HIS A 55 0.54 -8.13 -0.13
C HIS A 55 0.88 -8.30 1.36
N LEU A 56 0.25 -7.47 2.19
CA LEU A 56 0.38 -7.46 3.64
C LEU A 56 -0.99 -7.64 4.30
N ALA A 57 -0.97 -8.17 5.51
CA ALA A 57 -2.06 -8.30 6.45
C ALA A 57 -1.56 -7.85 7.83
N GLU A 58 -2.46 -7.66 8.79
CA GLU A 58 -2.12 -7.18 10.14
C GLU A 58 -0.90 -7.89 10.77
N HIS A 59 -0.81 -9.21 10.65
CA HIS A 59 0.24 -10.01 11.29
C HIS A 59 1.63 -9.93 10.64
N ASN A 60 1.74 -9.47 9.37
CA ASN A 60 3.02 -9.36 8.65
C ASN A 60 3.35 -7.91 8.26
N MET A 61 2.59 -6.95 8.77
CA MET A 61 2.79 -5.52 8.58
C MET A 61 3.90 -5.02 9.53
N PRO A 62 4.98 -4.40 9.01
CA PRO A 62 5.95 -3.70 9.86
C PRO A 62 5.29 -2.58 10.67
N SER A 63 5.63 -2.44 11.95
CA SER A 63 5.02 -1.45 12.85
C SER A 63 5.26 0.00 12.41
N GLU A 64 6.45 0.29 11.88
CA GLU A 64 6.79 1.61 11.34
C GLU A 64 5.95 1.92 10.09
N LEU A 65 5.71 0.93 9.24
CA LEU A 65 4.86 1.09 8.06
C LEU A 65 3.40 1.31 8.48
N ALA A 66 2.89 0.54 9.44
CA ALA A 66 1.53 0.71 9.94
C ALA A 66 1.30 2.13 10.49
N THR A 67 2.27 2.65 11.26
CA THR A 67 2.25 4.03 11.77
C THR A 67 2.22 5.05 10.63
N TYR A 68 3.10 4.90 9.63
CA TYR A 68 3.13 5.77 8.46
C TYR A 68 1.81 5.76 7.67
N LEU A 69 1.22 4.58 7.47
CA LEU A 69 -0.07 4.45 6.77
C LEU A 69 -1.21 5.11 7.56
N TYR A 70 -1.20 4.97 8.89
CA TYR A 70 -2.17 5.64 9.76
C TYR A 70 -2.07 7.17 9.66
N GLU A 71 -0.86 7.73 9.74
CA GLU A 71 -0.63 9.17 9.60
C GLU A 71 -1.06 9.68 8.22
N THR A 72 -0.71 8.94 7.16
CA THR A 72 -1.13 9.25 5.78
C THR A 72 -2.65 9.23 5.64
N PHE A 73 -3.32 8.24 6.26
CA PHE A 73 -4.77 8.15 6.25
C PHE A 73 -5.44 9.31 7.00
N GLN A 74 -4.91 9.70 8.16
CA GLN A 74 -5.41 10.86 8.90
C GLN A 74 -5.29 12.15 8.09
N ALA A 75 -4.13 12.37 7.45
CA ALA A 75 -3.95 13.53 6.59
C ALA A 75 -4.94 13.56 5.41
N GLU A 76 -5.31 12.40 4.85
CA GLU A 76 -6.36 12.31 3.82
C GLU A 76 -7.77 12.56 4.37
N LEU A 77 -8.08 12.14 5.61
CA LEU A 77 -9.34 12.46 6.27
C LEU A 77 -9.46 13.95 6.56
N GLU A 78 -8.38 14.60 7.04
CA GLU A 78 -8.35 16.04 7.34
C GLU A 78 -8.57 16.90 6.09
N LYS A 79 -8.08 16.47 4.93
CA LYS A 79 -8.36 17.14 3.64
C LYS A 79 -9.84 17.07 3.26
N GLY A 80 -10.60 16.12 3.79
CA GLY A 80 -12.06 16.03 3.67
C GLY A 80 -12.59 15.80 2.25
N MET A 81 -11.74 15.43 1.29
CA MET A 81 -12.12 15.36 -0.14
C MET A 81 -12.29 13.94 -0.68
N THR A 82 -11.70 12.94 -0.02
CA THR A 82 -11.58 11.57 -0.57
C THR A 82 -12.49 10.57 0.15
N TYR A 83 -12.69 10.73 1.46
CA TYR A 83 -13.42 9.79 2.30
C TYR A 83 -14.71 10.40 2.85
N PRO A 84 -15.81 9.63 2.94
CA PRO A 84 -17.07 10.10 3.51
C PRO A 84 -17.04 10.18 5.04
N GLN A 85 -15.90 9.87 5.68
CA GLN A 85 -15.73 9.96 7.12
C GLN A 85 -15.43 11.42 7.51
N GLU A 86 -16.32 12.03 8.29
CA GLU A 86 -16.17 13.40 8.79
C GLU A 86 -15.41 13.51 10.13
N TYR A 87 -15.05 12.38 10.75
CA TYR A 87 -14.46 12.36 12.10
C TYR A 87 -13.09 11.67 12.15
N PRO A 88 -12.16 12.17 12.99
CA PRO A 88 -10.84 11.58 13.18
C PRO A 88 -10.97 10.14 13.69
N MET A 89 -10.31 9.22 13.01
CA MET A 89 -10.29 7.80 13.38
C MET A 89 -9.28 7.58 14.52
N THR A 90 -9.48 6.60 15.39
CA THR A 90 -8.42 6.19 16.34
C THR A 90 -7.46 5.21 15.66
N SER A 91 -6.25 5.02 16.20
CA SER A 91 -5.31 4.02 15.67
C SER A 91 -5.93 2.61 15.63
N SER A 92 -6.56 2.17 16.73
CA SER A 92 -7.27 0.89 16.77
C SER A 92 -8.42 0.82 15.78
N GLY A 93 -9.13 1.93 15.53
CA GLY A 93 -10.15 2.01 14.50
C GLY A 93 -9.58 1.84 13.10
N PHE A 94 -8.40 2.41 12.84
CA PHE A 94 -7.66 2.26 11.60
C PHE A 94 -7.19 0.82 11.39
N ASP A 95 -6.69 0.16 12.42
CA ASP A 95 -6.26 -1.24 12.35
C ASP A 95 -7.42 -2.12 11.89
N VAL A 96 -8.59 -1.98 12.53
CA VAL A 96 -9.79 -2.73 12.16
C VAL A 96 -10.30 -2.35 10.76
N TYR A 97 -10.23 -1.07 10.40
CA TYR A 97 -10.81 -0.56 9.17
C TYR A 97 -9.97 -0.87 7.93
N PHE A 98 -8.68 -0.56 7.99
CA PHE A 98 -7.73 -0.57 6.89
C PHE A 98 -6.86 -1.83 6.91
N LEU A 99 -6.31 -2.21 8.07
CA LEU A 99 -5.42 -3.36 8.22
C LEU A 99 -6.14 -4.69 8.45
N GLY A 100 -7.43 -4.63 8.79
CA GLY A 100 -8.23 -5.82 9.12
C GLY A 100 -8.50 -6.74 7.92
N ASN A 101 -8.12 -6.35 6.70
CA ASN A 101 -8.24 -7.17 5.49
C ASN A 101 -6.95 -7.17 4.66
N ASP A 102 -7.01 -7.53 3.37
CA ASP A 102 -5.84 -7.56 2.50
C ASP A 102 -5.37 -6.13 2.19
N VAL A 103 -4.09 -5.83 2.42
CA VAL A 103 -3.47 -4.54 2.13
C VAL A 103 -2.37 -4.73 1.11
N PHE A 104 -2.32 -3.88 0.09
CA PHE A 104 -1.28 -3.87 -0.92
C PHE A 104 -0.49 -2.59 -0.82
N VAL A 105 0.83 -2.70 -0.64
CA VAL A 105 1.73 -1.57 -0.53
C VAL A 105 2.73 -1.61 -1.68
N GLY A 106 2.74 -0.56 -2.48
CA GLY A 106 3.72 -0.35 -3.55
C GLY A 106 4.91 0.43 -3.02
N VAL A 107 6.12 -0.14 -3.12
CA VAL A 107 7.38 0.50 -2.75
C VAL A 107 8.22 0.73 -4.00
N LEU A 108 8.64 1.97 -4.20
CA LEU A 108 9.53 2.41 -5.28
C LEU A 108 10.93 1.89 -5.02
N VAL A 109 11.50 1.13 -5.94
CA VAL A 109 12.83 0.54 -5.85
C VAL A 109 13.72 1.14 -6.91
N LYS A 110 14.92 1.57 -6.51
CA LYS A 110 15.95 2.08 -7.41
C LYS A 110 16.89 0.94 -7.84
N ASN A 111 17.13 0.85 -9.14
CA ASN A 111 18.33 0.28 -9.74
C ASN A 111 18.68 -1.21 -9.58
N THR A 112 17.84 -2.13 -9.10
CA THR A 112 18.14 -3.57 -9.29
C THR A 112 16.92 -4.49 -9.30
N ILE A 113 16.90 -5.42 -10.25
CA ILE A 113 16.03 -6.62 -10.27
C ILE A 113 16.63 -7.68 -9.33
N THR A 114 16.94 -7.30 -8.09
CA THR A 114 17.25 -8.30 -7.07
C THR A 114 15.93 -8.94 -6.67
N VAL A 115 15.94 -10.21 -6.24
CA VAL A 115 14.75 -10.84 -5.66
C VAL A 115 14.46 -10.15 -4.34
N ILE A 116 13.64 -9.09 -4.36
CA ILE A 116 13.24 -8.39 -3.15
C ILE A 116 12.13 -9.22 -2.51
N SER A 117 12.55 -10.00 -1.52
CA SER A 117 11.69 -10.99 -0.86
C SER A 117 10.76 -10.36 0.16
N ASN A 118 11.15 -9.23 0.75
CA ASN A 118 10.41 -8.54 1.79
C ASN A 118 10.46 -7.03 1.63
N ILE A 119 9.50 -6.34 2.25
CA ILE A 119 9.30 -4.91 2.08
C ILE A 119 10.43 -4.05 2.65
N GLU A 120 11.14 -4.52 3.69
CA GLU A 120 12.29 -3.81 4.28
C GLU A 120 13.49 -3.79 3.32
N GLN A 121 13.70 -4.87 2.56
CA GLN A 121 14.69 -4.88 1.49
C GLN A 121 14.33 -3.88 0.37
N ALA A 122 13.04 -3.69 0.07
CA ALA A 122 12.62 -2.65 -0.89
C ALA A 122 12.79 -1.23 -0.33
N ARG A 123 12.58 -1.06 0.98
CA ARG A 123 12.79 0.22 1.66
C ARG A 123 14.25 0.66 1.56
N ASP A 124 15.19 -0.28 1.69
CA ASP A 124 16.64 -0.02 1.58
C ASP A 124 17.10 1.09 2.53
N GLY A 125 16.60 1.05 3.77
CA GLY A 125 16.90 2.03 4.81
C GLY A 125 16.31 3.43 4.62
N ARG A 126 15.56 3.69 3.54
CA ARG A 126 14.88 4.99 3.31
C ARG A 126 13.67 5.17 4.23
N GLU A 127 13.26 6.40 4.44
CA GLU A 127 11.99 6.70 5.10
C GLU A 127 10.79 6.21 4.26
N TRP A 128 9.70 5.78 4.92
CA TRP A 128 8.50 5.28 4.23
C TRP A 128 7.89 6.34 3.30
N ASN A 129 7.89 7.61 3.72
CA ASN A 129 7.40 8.72 2.91
C ASN A 129 8.17 8.95 1.58
N ALA A 130 9.42 8.48 1.50
CA ALA A 130 10.29 8.65 0.34
C ALA A 130 10.25 7.45 -0.61
N CYS A 131 9.67 6.33 -0.19
CA CYS A 131 9.68 5.09 -0.95
C CYS A 131 8.30 4.48 -1.20
N VAL A 132 7.28 4.77 -0.39
CA VAL A 132 5.92 4.29 -0.65
C VAL A 132 5.33 5.06 -1.83
N GLY A 133 5.10 4.35 -2.93
CA GLY A 133 4.44 4.87 -4.13
C GLY A 133 2.91 4.83 -4.06
N GLY A 134 2.35 4.03 -3.14
CA GLY A 134 0.93 3.97 -2.89
C GLY A 134 0.51 2.78 -2.03
N THR A 135 -0.70 2.85 -1.50
CA THR A 135 -1.33 1.77 -0.71
C THR A 135 -2.79 1.64 -1.12
N TYR A 136 -3.32 0.42 -1.10
CA TYR A 136 -4.76 0.18 -1.20
C TYR A 136 -5.15 -1.07 -0.41
N TYR A 137 -6.35 -1.05 0.18
CA TYR A 137 -6.91 -2.21 0.86
C TYR A 137 -8.03 -2.85 0.04
N VAL A 138 -8.17 -4.16 0.15
CA VAL A 138 -9.27 -4.94 -0.42
C VAL A 138 -10.05 -5.54 0.74
N LYS A 139 -11.36 -5.31 0.72
CA LYS A 139 -12.26 -5.71 1.80
C LYS A 139 -13.61 -6.13 1.23
N PRO A 140 -14.26 -7.16 1.79
CA PRO A 140 -15.63 -7.51 1.43
C PRO A 140 -16.58 -6.33 1.74
N ASN A 141 -17.29 -5.85 0.72
CA ASN A 141 -18.22 -4.72 0.89
C ASN A 141 -19.58 -5.15 1.50
N TYR A 142 -19.88 -6.44 1.47
CA TYR A 142 -21.11 -7.03 1.99
C TYR A 142 -20.79 -8.31 2.78
N PRO A 143 -21.42 -8.53 3.96
CA PRO A 143 -21.33 -9.81 4.64
C PRO A 143 -22.11 -10.90 3.88
N GLY A 144 -21.63 -12.15 3.95
CA GLY A 144 -22.31 -13.33 3.37
C GLY A 144 -21.94 -13.63 1.91
N ARG A 145 -22.83 -14.36 1.20
CA ARG A 145 -22.59 -14.91 -0.17
C ARG A 145 -22.44 -13.87 -1.29
N SER A 146 -22.48 -12.58 -0.94
CA SER A 146 -22.25 -11.45 -1.85
C SER A 146 -20.83 -10.88 -1.77
N SER A 147 -19.89 -11.58 -1.12
CA SER A 147 -18.46 -11.23 -1.16
C SER A 147 -17.83 -11.36 -2.55
N HIS A 148 -18.51 -12.03 -3.50
CA HIS A 148 -18.06 -12.21 -4.88
C HIS A 148 -18.03 -10.92 -5.71
N THR A 149 -18.59 -9.80 -5.24
CA THR A 149 -18.61 -8.51 -5.98
C THR A 149 -17.22 -7.89 -6.22
N LYS A 150 -16.14 -8.47 -5.67
CA LYS A 150 -14.75 -8.11 -6.02
C LYS A 150 -13.84 -9.28 -6.48
N MET A 151 -14.31 -10.52 -6.45
CA MET A 151 -13.56 -11.64 -7.03
C MET A 151 -13.92 -11.77 -8.51
N LEU A 152 -12.94 -11.55 -9.39
CA LEU A 152 -13.09 -11.88 -10.82
C LEU A 152 -13.52 -13.35 -10.96
N PRO A 153 -14.47 -13.66 -11.86
CA PRO A 153 -14.93 -15.03 -12.03
C PRO A 153 -13.80 -15.90 -12.55
N SER A 154 -13.51 -16.99 -11.84
CA SER A 154 -12.71 -18.09 -12.39
C SER A 154 -13.48 -18.66 -13.57
N SER A 155 -12.94 -18.49 -14.77
CA SER A 155 -13.46 -19.07 -16.00
C SER A 155 -13.51 -20.59 -15.84
N GLY A 156 -14.73 -21.14 -15.88
CA GLY A 156 -14.97 -22.56 -16.10
C GLY A 156 -15.09 -22.85 -17.59
#